data_AF-M5D9U0-F1
#
_entry.id   AF-M5D9U0-F1
#
_cell.length_a   1.000
_cell.length_b   1.000
_cell.length_c   1.000
_cell.angle_alpha   90.00
_cell.angle_beta   90.00
_cell.angle_gamma   90.00
#
_symmetry.space_group_name_H-M   'P 1'
#
loop_
_entity.id
_entity.type
_entity.pdbx_description
1 polymer ?
#
loop_
_entity_poly.entity_id
_entity_poly.type
_entity_poly.pdbx_seq_one_letter_code
_entity_poly.pdbx_strand_id
1 'polypeptide(L)'
;MNKKYPKINYIGNKEKIVSWICDQLPSDVDTIADVFSGGCSFAYEAKKRGYRVITNDILAINYQIALALIENNHETLNDDDVAMIFSGNPHAGFMSQHYAEKFYFYDECQQLDLY
;
A
#
# COMPACT_ATOMS: atom_id res chain seq x y z
N MET A 1 -10.79 1.79 -18.06
CA MET A 1 -9.38 1.39 -17.79
C MET A 1 -9.39 0.22 -16.81
N ASN A 2 -8.61 -0.83 -17.07
CA ASN A 2 -8.51 -1.98 -16.16
C ASN A 2 -7.57 -1.60 -15.01
N LYS A 3 -8.12 -1.23 -13.85
CA LYS A 3 -7.33 -0.79 -12.69
C LYS A 3 -6.49 -1.97 -12.18
N LYS A 4 -5.16 -1.87 -12.21
CA LYS A 4 -4.22 -2.90 -11.76
C LYS A 4 -3.75 -2.62 -10.33
N TYR A 5 -3.62 -3.68 -9.54
CA TYR A 5 -2.98 -3.60 -8.23
C TYR A 5 -1.55 -3.02 -8.37
N PRO A 6 -1.18 -1.99 -7.60
CA PRO A 6 0.17 -1.42 -7.66
C PRO A 6 1.20 -2.41 -7.10
N LYS A 7 2.45 -2.30 -7.57
CA LYS A 7 3.54 -3.12 -7.04
C LYS A 7 3.87 -2.65 -5.62
N ILE A 8 3.57 -3.47 -4.63
CA ILE A 8 3.88 -3.21 -3.22
C ILE A 8 4.82 -4.31 -2.70
N ASN A 9 5.99 -3.90 -2.22
CA ASN A 9 6.92 -4.79 -1.56
C ASN A 9 6.41 -5.07 -0.13
N TYR A 10 5.77 -6.22 0.06
CA TYR A 10 5.31 -6.68 1.36
C TYR A 10 5.64 -8.16 1.52
N ILE A 11 6.32 -8.53 2.61
CA ILE A 11 6.67 -9.93 2.86
C ILE A 11 5.38 -10.73 3.07
N GLY A 12 5.22 -11.83 2.34
CA GLY A 12 4.00 -12.65 2.40
C GLY A 12 2.82 -12.10 1.59
N ASN A 13 3.05 -11.11 0.72
CA ASN A 13 2.05 -10.61 -0.22
C ASN A 13 1.44 -11.76 -1.05
N LYS A 14 0.11 -11.79 -1.14
CA LYS A 14 -0.66 -12.83 -1.84
C LYS A 14 -0.87 -12.54 -3.32
N GLU A 15 -0.34 -11.46 -3.89
CA GLU A 15 -0.58 -10.99 -5.27
C GLU A 15 -0.63 -12.12 -6.32
N LYS A 16 0.27 -13.12 -6.24
CA LYS A 16 0.32 -14.24 -7.19
C LYS A 16 -0.85 -15.23 -7.09
N ILE A 17 -1.54 -15.29 -5.96
CA ILE A 17 -2.60 -16.26 -5.68
C ILE A 17 -3.96 -15.63 -5.38
N VAL A 18 -4.08 -14.29 -5.36
CA VAL A 18 -5.34 -13.61 -4.99
C VAL A 18 -6.53 -13.98 -5.87
N SER A 19 -6.31 -14.19 -7.18
CA SER A 19 -7.38 -14.62 -8.08
C SER A 19 -7.94 -15.97 -7.65
N TRP A 20 -7.06 -16.94 -7.40
CA TRP A 20 -7.46 -18.28 -6.97
C TRP A 20 -8.20 -18.23 -5.63
N ILE A 21 -7.73 -17.44 -4.66
CA ILE A 21 -8.41 -17.27 -3.36
C ILE A 21 -9.82 -16.71 -3.57
N CYS A 22 -9.97 -15.67 -4.40
CA CYS A 22 -11.26 -15.07 -4.68
C CYS A 22 -12.21 -16.02 -5.42
N ASP A 23 -11.69 -16.94 -6.23
CA ASP A 23 -12.49 -17.98 -6.91
C ASP A 23 -13.07 -19.02 -5.93
N GLN A 24 -12.54 -19.11 -4.70
CA GLN A 24 -13.04 -20.01 -3.66
C GLN A 24 -14.09 -19.36 -2.74
N LEU A 25 -14.38 -18.06 -2.91
CA LEU A 25 -15.36 -17.38 -2.06
C LEU A 25 -16.78 -17.92 -2.30
N PRO A 26 -17.59 -18.12 -1.24
CA PRO A 26 -18.99 -18.52 -1.40
C PRO A 26 -19.78 -17.50 -2.23
N SER A 27 -20.75 -17.98 -3.01
CA SER A 27 -21.52 -17.13 -3.94
C SER A 27 -22.52 -16.20 -3.25
N ASP A 28 -22.81 -16.42 -1.97
CA ASP A 28 -23.74 -15.65 -1.14
C ASP A 28 -23.03 -14.61 -0.24
N VAL A 29 -21.75 -14.33 -0.50
CA VAL A 29 -20.97 -13.31 0.21
C VAL A 29 -21.03 -11.97 -0.51
N ASP A 30 -21.49 -10.94 0.19
CA ASP A 30 -21.45 -9.55 -0.31
C ASP A 30 -20.36 -8.70 0.36
N THR A 31 -19.95 -9.08 1.58
CA THR A 31 -18.95 -8.35 2.37
C THR A 31 -17.83 -9.27 2.86
N ILE A 32 -16.59 -8.84 2.69
CA ILE A 32 -15.38 -9.56 3.11
C ILE A 32 -14.65 -8.73 4.16
N ALA A 33 -14.15 -9.38 5.21
CA ALA A 33 -13.25 -8.78 6.18
C ALA A 33 -11.82 -9.33 5.98
N ASP A 34 -10.92 -8.49 5.46
CA ASP A 34 -9.48 -8.76 5.37
C ASP A 34 -8.78 -8.16 6.59
N VAL A 35 -8.72 -8.95 7.67
CA VAL A 35 -8.29 -8.48 9.00
C VAL A 35 -6.78 -8.40 9.21
N PHE A 36 -6.01 -8.88 8.23
CA PHE A 36 -4.53 -8.83 8.19
C PHE A 36 -4.10 -8.39 6.78
N SER A 37 -4.57 -7.22 6.37
CA SER A 37 -4.57 -6.82 4.96
C SER A 37 -3.17 -6.63 4.38
N GLY A 38 -2.18 -6.28 5.20
CA GLY A 38 -0.83 -5.98 4.74
C GLY A 38 -0.84 -4.98 3.58
N GLY A 39 -0.18 -5.33 2.47
CA GLY A 39 -0.21 -4.56 1.22
C GLY A 39 -1.55 -4.55 0.47
N CYS A 40 -2.63 -5.13 1.00
CA CYS A 40 -4.00 -5.13 0.47
C CYS A 40 -4.19 -5.83 -0.89
N SER A 41 -3.33 -6.78 -1.28
CA SER A 41 -3.51 -7.46 -2.58
C SER A 41 -4.80 -8.26 -2.69
N PHE A 42 -5.19 -8.98 -1.63
CA PHE A 42 -6.45 -9.74 -1.60
C PHE A 42 -7.65 -8.80 -1.57
N ALA A 43 -7.67 -7.84 -0.63
CA ALA A 43 -8.70 -6.81 -0.56
C ALA A 43 -8.91 -6.06 -1.89
N TYR A 44 -7.83 -5.76 -2.61
CA TYR A 44 -7.91 -5.07 -3.90
C TYR A 44 -8.60 -5.92 -4.97
N GLU A 45 -8.24 -7.21 -5.08
CA GLU A 45 -8.87 -8.13 -6.03
C GLU A 45 -10.35 -8.37 -5.67
N ALA A 46 -10.66 -8.52 -4.38
CA ALA A 46 -12.04 -8.62 -3.91
C ALA A 46 -12.87 -7.38 -4.27
N LYS A 47 -12.35 -6.16 -3.99
CA LYS A 47 -13.01 -4.90 -4.37
C LYS A 47 -13.24 -4.82 -5.88
N LYS A 48 -12.25 -5.22 -6.68
CA LYS A 48 -12.36 -5.25 -8.15
C LYS A 48 -13.46 -6.19 -8.65
N ARG A 49 -13.73 -7.27 -7.93
CA ARG A 49 -14.81 -8.24 -8.20
C ARG A 49 -16.18 -7.79 -7.69
N GLY A 50 -16.28 -6.63 -7.06
CA GLY A 50 -17.53 -6.03 -6.61
C GLY A 50 -17.91 -6.28 -5.15
N TYR A 51 -17.06 -6.97 -4.38
CA TYR A 51 -17.30 -7.17 -2.95
C TYR A 51 -17.12 -5.86 -2.18
N ARG A 52 -17.94 -5.66 -1.14
CA ARG A 52 -17.63 -4.69 -0.09
C ARG A 52 -16.50 -5.26 0.76
N VAL A 53 -15.42 -4.52 0.93
CA VAL A 53 -14.27 -5.01 1.70
C VAL A 53 -14.03 -4.12 2.92
N ILE A 54 -13.96 -4.75 4.09
CA ILE A 54 -13.52 -4.15 5.35
C ILE A 54 -12.08 -4.62 5.55
N THR A 55 -11.16 -3.69 5.83
CA THR A 55 -9.75 -4.01 6.03
C THR A 55 -9.30 -3.62 7.43
N ASN A 56 -8.34 -4.36 7.96
CA ASN A 56 -7.65 -4.03 9.20
C ASN A 56 -6.21 -4.52 9.11
N ASP A 57 -5.31 -3.78 9.76
CA ASP A 57 -3.94 -4.20 10.01
C ASP A 57 -3.39 -3.43 11.22
N ILE A 58 -2.40 -4.01 11.90
CA ILE A 58 -1.79 -3.39 13.09
C ILE A 58 -0.83 -2.25 12.73
N LEU A 59 -0.24 -2.30 11.52
CA LEU A 59 0.75 -1.30 11.11
C LEU A 59 0.06 -0.08 10.50
N ALA A 60 0.42 1.11 11.00
CA ALA A 60 -0.12 2.38 10.50
C ALA A 60 0.09 2.57 8.99
N ILE A 61 1.21 2.10 8.44
CA ILE A 61 1.46 2.16 6.99
C ILE A 61 0.46 1.31 6.19
N ASN A 62 0.08 0.14 6.69
CA ASN A 62 -0.88 -0.74 6.04
C ASN A 62 -2.29 -0.14 6.08
N TYR A 63 -2.63 0.57 7.17
CA TYR A 63 -3.86 1.36 7.27
C TYR A 63 -3.91 2.46 6.20
N GLN A 64 -2.82 3.20 5.98
CA GLN A 64 -2.76 4.22 4.92
C GLN A 64 -2.90 3.62 3.51
N ILE A 65 -2.29 2.45 3.27
CA ILE A 65 -2.45 1.70 2.01
C ILE A 65 -3.92 1.29 1.82
N ALA A 66 -4.59 0.82 2.87
CA ALA A 66 -5.99 0.44 2.82
C ALA A 66 -6.91 1.64 2.50
N LEU A 67 -6.69 2.80 3.11
CA LEU A 67 -7.40 4.03 2.76
C LEU A 67 -7.22 4.36 1.27
N ALA A 68 -5.98 4.33 0.78
CA ALA A 68 -5.66 4.71 -0.60
C ALA A 68 -6.19 3.73 -1.66
N LEU A 69 -6.16 2.41 -1.39
CA LEU A 69 -6.50 1.38 -2.38
C LEU A 69 -7.91 0.83 -2.24
N ILE A 70 -8.39 0.70 -1.00
CA ILE A 70 -9.63 -0.02 -0.70
C ILE A 70 -10.77 0.94 -0.36
N GLU A 71 -10.54 1.96 0.46
CA GLU A 71 -11.58 2.94 0.78
C GLU A 71 -11.80 3.95 -0.35
N ASN A 72 -10.71 4.51 -0.90
CA ASN A 72 -10.76 5.50 -1.95
C ASN A 72 -11.46 4.99 -3.22
N ASN A 73 -12.43 5.75 -3.72
CA ASN A 73 -13.17 5.44 -4.94
C ASN A 73 -13.04 6.50 -6.03
N HIS A 74 -12.58 7.70 -5.70
CA HIS A 74 -12.71 8.88 -6.57
C HIS A 74 -11.46 9.76 -6.57
N GLU A 75 -10.70 9.81 -5.49
CA GLU A 75 -9.53 10.66 -5.40
C GLU A 75 -8.43 10.15 -6.34
N THR A 76 -7.97 11.04 -7.21
CA THR A 76 -6.88 10.80 -8.15
C THR A 76 -5.90 11.95 -8.03
N LEU A 77 -4.67 11.64 -7.67
CA LEU A 77 -3.61 12.64 -7.56
C LEU A 77 -3.25 13.18 -8.95
N ASN A 78 -2.98 14.47 -9.01
CA ASN A 78 -2.49 15.17 -10.19
C ASN A 78 -1.04 15.66 -9.99
N ASP A 79 -0.48 16.32 -11.00
CA ASP A 79 0.90 16.80 -10.96
C ASP A 79 1.15 17.84 -9.86
N ASP A 80 0.16 18.65 -9.50
CA ASP A 80 0.26 19.64 -8.42
C ASP A 80 0.33 18.95 -7.04
N ASP A 81 -0.42 17.86 -6.84
CA ASP A 81 -0.34 17.05 -5.60
C ASP A 81 1.05 16.43 -5.44
N VAL A 82 1.60 15.92 -6.54
CA VAL A 82 2.96 15.35 -6.56
C VAL A 82 3.98 16.46 -6.28
N ALA A 83 3.86 17.60 -6.94
CA ALA A 83 4.75 18.75 -6.70
C ALA A 83 4.68 19.23 -5.24
N MET A 84 3.48 19.23 -4.63
CA MET A 84 3.29 19.57 -3.22
C MET A 84 4.02 18.61 -2.29
N ILE A 85 3.95 17.29 -2.53
CA ILE A 85 4.66 16.29 -1.71
C ILE A 85 6.18 16.56 -1.71
N PHE A 86 6.75 16.95 -2.85
CA PHE A 86 8.17 17.24 -3.00
C PHE A 86 8.54 18.72 -2.79
N SER A 87 7.61 19.56 -2.35
CA SER A 87 7.85 21.00 -2.14
C SER A 87 8.57 21.32 -0.82
N GLY A 88 8.71 20.32 0.05
CA GLY A 88 9.43 20.46 1.33
C GLY A 88 10.92 20.73 1.12
N ASN A 89 11.57 21.31 2.14
CA ASN A 89 13.02 21.41 2.17
C ASN A 89 13.57 20.11 2.80
N PRO A 90 14.33 19.29 2.06
CA PRO A 90 14.91 18.06 2.60
C PRO A 90 15.79 18.36 3.81
N HIS A 91 15.72 17.52 4.83
CA HIS A 91 16.51 17.65 6.04
C HIS A 91 17.52 16.51 6.13
N ALA A 92 18.79 16.84 5.88
CA ALA A 92 19.87 15.88 6.00
C ALA A 92 19.99 15.32 7.42
N GLY A 93 20.22 14.01 7.53
CA GLY A 93 20.53 13.36 8.80
C GLY A 93 19.41 12.48 9.36
N PHE A 94 18.15 12.59 8.94
CA PHE A 94 17.11 11.75 9.53
C PHE A 94 17.34 10.26 9.20
N MET A 95 17.44 9.93 7.93
CA MET A 95 17.68 8.57 7.46
C MET A 95 19.05 8.08 7.89
N SER A 96 20.10 8.88 7.67
CA SER A 96 21.48 8.47 7.99
C SER A 96 21.74 8.32 9.49
N GLN A 97 21.15 9.13 10.37
CA GLN A 97 21.36 8.99 11.83
C GLN A 97 20.54 7.85 12.44
N HIS A 98 19.35 7.59 11.90
CA HIS A 98 18.43 6.62 12.52
C HIS A 98 18.54 5.22 11.92
N TYR A 99 18.87 5.07 10.63
CA TYR A 99 18.71 3.82 9.88
C TYR A 99 19.99 3.28 9.20
N ALA A 100 21.01 4.12 8.99
CA ALA A 100 22.27 3.67 8.38
C ALA A 100 22.97 2.61 9.23
N GLU A 101 23.60 1.64 8.57
CA GLU A 101 24.33 0.50 9.15
C GLU A 101 23.49 -0.35 10.14
N LYS A 102 22.17 -0.16 10.14
CA LYS A 102 21.18 -0.99 10.85
C LYS A 102 20.30 -1.73 9.85
N PHE A 103 19.79 -0.99 8.86
CA PHE A 103 18.86 -1.50 7.86
C PHE A 103 19.31 -1.26 6.42
N TYR A 104 20.08 -0.19 6.18
CA TYR A 104 20.55 0.25 4.86
C TYR A 104 22.00 0.76 4.95
N PHE A 105 22.69 0.86 3.81
CA PHE A 105 24.03 1.43 3.78
C PHE A 105 24.00 2.95 3.98
N TYR A 106 25.07 3.50 4.54
CA TYR A 106 25.14 4.93 4.84
C TYR A 106 24.92 5.83 3.60
N ASP A 107 25.49 5.48 2.45
CA ASP A 107 25.34 6.22 1.20
C ASP A 107 23.91 6.17 0.64
N GLU A 108 23.20 5.04 0.78
CA GLU A 108 21.78 4.93 0.47
C GLU A 108 20.94 5.86 1.37
N CYS A 109 21.22 5.87 2.67
CA CYS A 109 20.52 6.76 3.60
C CYS A 109 20.79 8.25 3.31
N GLN A 110 22.02 8.61 2.90
CA GLN A 110 22.32 9.99 2.51
C GLN A 110 21.54 10.43 1.28
N GLN A 111 21.25 9.53 0.34
CA GLN A 111 20.41 9.86 -0.82
C GLN A 111 18.96 10.09 -0.38
N LEU A 112 18.44 9.26 0.54
CA LEU A 112 17.07 9.38 1.04
C LEU A 112 16.86 10.62 1.92
N ASP A 113 17.90 11.12 2.57
CA ASP A 113 17.90 12.38 3.31
C ASP A 113 17.71 13.64 2.43
N LEU A 114 17.84 13.49 1.11
CA LEU A 114 17.76 14.57 0.12
C LEU A 114 16.41 14.62 -0.63
N TYR A 115 15.48 13.72 -0.28
CA TYR A 115 14.09 13.71 -0.76
C TYR A 115 13.14 14.03 0.39
#